data_AF-A0A0B6Z985-F1
#
_entry.id   AF-A0A0B6Z985-F1
#
_cell.length_a   1.000
_cell.length_b   1.000
_cell.length_c   1.000
_cell.angle_alpha   90.00
_cell.angle_beta   90.00
_cell.angle_gamma   90.00
#
_symmetry.space_group_name_H-M   'P 1'
#
loop_
_entity.id
_entity.type
_entity.pdbx_description
1 polymer ?
#
loop_
_entity_poly.entity_id
_entity_poly.type
_entity_poly.pdbx_seq_one_letter_code
_entity_poly.pdbx_strand_id
1 'polypeptide(L)'
;FALYTMLVSVTLQMLPSIILIVCYIAIFIKVFRSSSAIRATRKREWLRREIQVTKMFGMVFLLIIIGYLPYGIVRFIDRKLELSADFYVGISVVYAVANSCNPIIYGVMDRKIRR
;
A
#
# COMPACT_ATOMS: atom_id res chain seq x y z
N PHE A 1 24.19 1.16 -15.56
CA PHE A 1 23.43 -0.02 -15.10
C PHE A 1 22.55 0.27 -13.87
N ALA A 2 23.13 0.62 -12.71
CA ALA A 2 22.38 0.88 -11.47
C ALA A 2 21.26 1.94 -11.57
N LEU A 3 21.51 3.01 -12.34
CA LEU A 3 20.58 4.12 -12.54
C LEU A 3 19.39 3.72 -13.42
N TYR A 4 19.63 2.85 -14.41
CA TYR A 4 18.58 2.26 -15.25
C TYR A 4 17.71 1.29 -14.44
N THR A 5 18.32 0.42 -13.63
CA THR A 5 17.56 -0.49 -12.74
C THR A 5 16.72 0.26 -11.70
N MET A 6 17.22 1.38 -11.16
CA MET A 6 16.46 2.23 -10.23
C MET A 6 15.29 2.93 -10.92
N LEU A 7 15.50 3.48 -12.11
CA LEU A 7 14.43 4.14 -12.87
C LEU A 7 13.33 3.16 -13.29
N VAL A 8 13.72 1.97 -13.79
CA VAL A 8 12.77 0.93 -14.20
C VAL A 8 11.97 0.44 -12.99
N SER A 9 12.61 0.16 -11.86
CA SER A 9 11.91 -0.29 -10.64
C SER A 9 10.95 0.76 -10.08
N VAL A 10 11.35 2.03 -10.00
CA VAL A 10 10.47 3.12 -9.54
C VAL A 10 9.29 3.32 -10.49
N THR A 11 9.53 3.32 -11.81
CA THR A 11 8.46 3.53 -12.81
C THR A 11 7.45 2.38 -12.79
N LEU A 12 7.94 1.14 -12.72
CA LEU A 12 7.10 -0.05 -12.61
C LEU A 12 6.33 -0.11 -11.29
N GLN A 13 6.82 0.54 -10.23
CA GLN A 13 6.13 0.62 -8.93
C GLN A 13 5.11 1.78 -8.87
N MET A 14 5.40 2.91 -9.54
CA MET A 14 4.53 4.10 -9.55
C MET A 14 3.22 3.83 -10.30
N LEU A 15 3.28 3.18 -11.47
CA LEU A 15 2.09 2.83 -12.28
C LEU A 15 1.02 2.04 -11.48
N PRO A 16 1.34 0.89 -10.86
CA PRO A 16 0.36 0.15 -10.08
C PRO A 16 -0.09 0.94 -8.86
N SER A 17 0.78 1.74 -8.23
CA SER A 17 0.41 2.57 -7.07
C SER A 17 -0.66 3.61 -7.43
N ILE A 18 -0.52 4.29 -8.56
CA ILE A 18 -1.51 5.28 -9.05
C ILE A 18 -2.82 4.59 -9.41
N ILE A 19 -2.76 3.48 -10.17
CA ILE A 19 -3.94 2.69 -10.53
C ILE A 19 -4.69 2.26 -9.26
N LEU A 20 -3.97 1.77 -8.26
CA LEU A 20 -4.55 1.36 -6.98
C LEU A 20 -5.22 2.52 -6.26
N ILE A 21 -4.57 3.69 -6.14
CA ILE A 21 -5.17 4.87 -5.51
C ILE A 21 -6.50 5.21 -6.18
N VAL A 22 -6.53 5.27 -7.52
CA VAL A 22 -7.75 5.57 -8.28
C VAL A 22 -8.84 4.51 -8.03
N CYS A 23 -8.47 3.23 -8.10
CA CYS A 23 -9.41 2.12 -7.85
C CYS A 23 -9.99 2.19 -6.43
N TYR A 24 -9.17 2.42 -5.40
CA TYR A 24 -9.62 2.49 -4.01
C TYR A 24 -10.49 3.71 -3.73
N ILE A 25 -10.20 4.86 -4.33
CA ILE A 25 -11.07 6.04 -4.26
C ILE A 25 -12.44 5.72 -4.86
N ALA A 26 -12.48 5.07 -6.03
CA ALA A 26 -13.74 4.67 -6.66
C ALA A 26 -14.54 3.66 -5.80
N ILE A 27 -13.85 2.68 -5.20
CA ILE A 27 -14.46 1.72 -4.26
C ILE A 27 -15.00 2.44 -3.03
N PHE A 28 -14.24 3.37 -2.44
CA PHE A 28 -14.66 4.14 -1.28
C PHE A 28 -15.92 4.96 -1.57
N ILE A 29 -15.95 5.69 -2.70
CA ILE A 29 -17.13 6.45 -3.13
C ILE A 29 -18.33 5.53 -3.33
N LYS A 30 -18.14 4.38 -3.98
CA LYS A 30 -19.23 3.42 -4.23
C LYS A 30 -19.76 2.82 -2.94
N VAL A 31 -18.89 2.42 -2.02
CA VAL A 31 -19.27 1.86 -0.71
C VAL A 31 -19.99 2.90 0.13
N PHE A 32 -19.49 4.14 0.18
CA PHE A 32 -20.10 5.21 0.97
C PHE A 32 -21.49 5.58 0.45
N ARG A 33 -21.65 5.72 -0.88
CA ARG A 33 -22.96 5.97 -1.52
C ARG A 33 -23.92 4.79 -1.34
N SER A 34 -23.42 3.55 -1.42
CA SER A 34 -24.24 2.35 -1.34
C SER A 34 -24.60 1.96 0.10
N SER A 35 -23.82 2.40 1.10
CA SER A 35 -24.09 2.12 2.52
C SER A 35 -25.47 2.62 2.98
N SER A 36 -26.00 3.68 2.37
CA SER A 36 -27.36 4.18 2.65
C SER A 36 -28.46 3.35 1.95
N ALA A 37 -28.16 2.65 0.86
CA ALA A 37 -29.12 1.88 0.05
C ALA A 37 -29.15 0.37 0.38
N ILE A 38 -28.06 -0.20 0.93
CA ILE A 38 -27.91 -1.63 1.23
C ILE A 38 -28.32 -1.95 2.67
N ARG A 39 -29.60 -1.72 3.03
CA ARG A 39 -30.06 -1.94 4.42
C ARG A 39 -30.66 -3.33 4.69
N ALA A 40 -30.95 -4.19 3.70
CA ALA A 40 -31.89 -5.31 3.93
C ALA A 40 -31.59 -6.72 3.36
N THR A 41 -30.40 -7.09 2.87
CA THR A 41 -30.23 -8.45 2.24
C THR A 41 -28.98 -9.22 2.67
N ARG A 42 -29.04 -10.57 2.60
CA ARG A 42 -27.92 -11.54 2.73
C ARG A 42 -26.71 -11.17 1.86
N LYS A 43 -26.94 -10.43 0.77
CA LYS A 43 -25.91 -9.83 -0.08
C LYS A 43 -24.95 -8.91 0.70
N ARG A 44 -25.42 -8.27 1.78
CA ARG A 44 -24.63 -7.39 2.66
C ARG A 44 -23.48 -8.10 3.36
N GLU A 45 -23.68 -9.31 3.87
CA GLU A 45 -22.61 -10.03 4.57
C GLU A 45 -21.50 -10.45 3.61
N TRP A 46 -21.88 -10.93 2.43
CA TRP A 46 -20.93 -11.27 1.37
C TRP A 46 -20.17 -10.01 0.90
N LEU A 47 -20.86 -8.92 0.58
CA LEU A 47 -20.26 -7.62 0.25
C LEU A 47 -19.32 -7.12 1.35
N ARG A 48 -19.67 -7.26 2.63
CA ARG A 48 -18.80 -6.88 3.76
C ARG A 48 -17.52 -7.70 3.80
N ARG A 49 -17.57 -8.99 3.48
CA ARG A 49 -16.39 -9.85 3.40
C ARG A 49 -15.48 -9.42 2.25
N GLU A 50 -16.04 -9.16 1.08
CA GLU A 50 -15.27 -8.66 -0.06
C GLU A 50 -14.63 -7.30 0.24
N ILE A 51 -15.39 -6.34 0.77
CA ILE A 51 -14.87 -5.03 1.19
C ILE A 51 -13.77 -5.20 2.24
N GLN A 52 -13.88 -6.16 3.17
CA GLN A 52 -12.82 -6.42 4.14
C GLN A 52 -11.54 -6.92 3.47
N VAL A 53 -11.65 -7.84 2.50
CA VAL A 53 -10.51 -8.33 1.70
C VAL A 53 -9.88 -7.19 0.90
N THR A 54 -10.69 -6.39 0.21
CA THR A 54 -10.23 -5.18 -0.49
C THR A 54 -9.55 -4.21 0.48
N LYS A 55 -10.11 -3.94 1.66
CA LYS A 55 -9.49 -3.06 2.66
C LYS A 55 -8.13 -3.59 3.12
N MET A 56 -7.98 -4.91 3.24
CA MET A 56 -6.72 -5.56 3.60
C MET A 56 -5.65 -5.31 2.54
N PHE A 57 -5.95 -5.56 1.26
CA PHE A 57 -5.04 -5.22 0.17
C PHE A 57 -4.72 -3.73 0.13
N GLY A 58 -5.70 -2.86 0.37
CA GLY A 58 -5.49 -1.41 0.44
C GLY A 58 -4.47 -1.01 1.50
N MET A 59 -4.53 -1.63 2.69
CA MET A 59 -3.55 -1.38 3.76
C MET A 59 -2.14 -1.83 3.36
N VAL A 60 -2.01 -3.00 2.72
CA VAL A 60 -0.71 -3.49 2.22
C VAL A 60 -0.11 -2.51 1.21
N PHE A 61 -0.92 -2.01 0.28
CA PHE A 61 -0.46 -1.03 -0.71
C PHE A 61 -0.10 0.33 -0.10
N LEU A 62 -0.84 0.80 0.91
CA LEU A 62 -0.48 2.00 1.65
C LEU A 62 0.87 1.87 2.35
N LEU A 63 1.16 0.71 2.95
CA LEU A 63 2.48 0.44 3.53
C LEU A 63 3.59 0.45 2.48
N ILE A 64 3.34 -0.14 1.31
CA ILE A 64 4.29 -0.09 0.20
C ILE A 64 4.54 1.37 -0.22
N ILE A 65 3.50 2.20 -0.30
CA ILE A 65 3.67 3.62 -0.61
C ILE A 65 4.50 4.31 0.47
N ILE A 66 4.20 4.12 1.76
CA ILE A 66 4.91 4.77 2.87
C ILE A 66 6.36 4.29 3.00
N GLY A 67 6.64 3.01 2.75
CA GLY A 67 7.99 2.46 2.87
C GLY A 67 8.84 2.63 1.62
N TYR A 68 8.27 2.34 0.45
CA TYR A 68 9.01 2.26 -0.81
C TYR A 68 9.17 3.63 -1.47
N LEU A 69 8.10 4.45 -1.48
CA LEU A 69 8.09 5.72 -2.22
C LEU A 69 9.12 6.71 -1.65
N PRO A 70 9.20 6.96 -0.32
CA PRO A 70 10.20 7.86 0.24
C PRO A 70 11.62 7.36 -0.01
N TYR A 71 11.86 6.05 0.12
CA TYR A 71 13.17 5.44 -0.16
C TYR A 71 13.59 5.67 -1.62
N GLY A 72 12.68 5.43 -2.57
CA GLY A 72 12.93 5.66 -3.99
C GLY A 72 13.17 7.13 -4.32
N ILE A 73 12.40 8.05 -3.72
CA ILE A 73 12.54 9.50 -3.92
C ILE A 73 13.88 9.99 -3.39
N VAL A 74 14.26 9.62 -2.16
CA VAL A 74 15.54 10.01 -1.54
C VAL A 74 16.71 9.56 -2.42
N ARG A 75 16.68 8.31 -2.88
CA ARG A 75 17.73 7.74 -3.73
C ARG A 75 17.75 8.35 -5.14
N PHE A 76 16.64 8.91 -5.59
CA PHE A 76 16.54 9.60 -6.88
C PHE A 76 17.05 11.04 -6.82
N ILE A 77 16.71 11.78 -5.76
CA ILE A 77 17.11 13.18 -5.56
C ILE A 77 18.58 13.25 -5.14
N ASP A 78 18.97 12.49 -4.13
CA ASP A 78 20.33 12.51 -3.61
C ASP A 78 21.23 11.52 -4.35
N ARG A 79 21.53 11.86 -5.61
CA ARG A 79 22.45 11.08 -6.46
C ARG A 79 23.91 11.24 -6.06
N LYS A 80 24.23 12.31 -5.33
CA LYS A 80 25.58 12.66 -4.92
C LYS A 80 25.93 12.19 -3.51
N LEU A 81 24.98 11.56 -2.81
CA LEU A 81 25.09 11.12 -1.41
C LEU A 81 25.51 12.28 -0.49
N GLU A 82 24.86 13.43 -0.67
CA GLU A 82 25.05 14.63 0.15
C GLU A 82 24.32 14.51 1.51
N LEU A 83 23.34 13.60 1.64
CA LEU A 83 22.65 13.29 2.89
C LEU A 83 23.51 12.43 3.81
N SER A 84 23.30 12.60 5.13
CA SER A 84 24.04 11.85 6.14
C SER A 84 23.75 10.34 6.08
N ALA A 85 24.74 9.53 6.44
CA ALA A 85 24.59 8.08 6.52
C ALA A 85 23.42 7.67 7.44
N ASP A 86 23.22 8.39 8.55
CA ASP A 86 22.12 8.15 9.49
C ASP A 86 20.75 8.31 8.83
N PHE A 87 20.61 9.27 7.92
CA PHE A 87 19.36 9.46 7.17
C PHE A 87 19.07 8.28 6.26
N TYR A 88 20.11 7.75 5.58
CA TYR A 88 19.99 6.56 4.75
C TYR A 88 19.65 5.31 5.56
N VAL A 89 20.24 5.15 6.75
CA VAL A 89 19.88 4.06 7.67
C VAL A 89 18.42 4.20 8.10
N GLY A 90 17.99 5.40 8.50
CA GLY A 90 16.61 5.66 8.92
C GLY A 90 15.58 5.32 7.82
N ILE A 91 15.80 5.80 6.60
CA ILE A 91 14.87 5.54 5.48
C ILE A 91 14.87 4.06 5.06
N SER A 92 16.01 3.36 5.15
CA SER A 92 16.09 1.92 4.92
C SER A 92 15.39 1.10 6.00
N VAL A 93 15.45 1.54 7.26
CA VAL A 93 14.69 0.91 8.36
C VAL A 93 13.19 1.08 8.15
N VAL A 94 12.72 2.28 7.80
CA VAL A 94 11.30 2.52 7.49
C VAL A 94 10.82 1.64 6.34
N TYR A 95 11.63 1.53 5.28
CA TYR A 95 11.38 0.63 4.17
C TYR A 95 11.26 -0.83 4.62
N ALA A 96 12.21 -1.33 5.43
CA ALA A 96 12.20 -2.69 5.93
C ALA A 96 10.98 -2.98 6.82
N VAL A 97 10.68 -2.09 7.76
CA VAL A 97 9.51 -2.19 8.65
C VAL A 97 8.21 -2.25 7.86
N ALA A 98 8.03 -1.38 6.85
CA ALA A 98 6.83 -1.40 6.02
C ALA A 98 6.63 -2.75 5.31
N ASN A 99 7.71 -3.38 4.83
CA ASN A 99 7.64 -4.71 4.20
C ASN A 99 7.33 -5.82 5.22
N SER A 100 7.85 -5.71 6.44
CA SER A 100 7.61 -6.67 7.52
C SER A 100 6.22 -6.59 8.15
N CYS A 101 5.49 -5.50 7.92
CA CYS A 101 4.14 -5.31 8.45
C CYS A 101 3.04 -6.05 7.66
N ASN A 102 3.34 -6.62 6.48
CA ASN A 102 2.35 -7.34 5.67
C ASN A 102 1.72 -8.55 6.41
N PRO A 103 2.49 -9.45 7.06
CA PRO A 103 1.95 -10.50 7.93
C PRO A 103 1.07 -9.99 9.06
N ILE A 104 1.37 -8.81 9.63
CA ILE A 104 0.58 -8.21 10.73
C ILE A 104 -0.80 -7.81 10.20
N ILE A 105 -0.84 -7.18 9.02
CA ILE A 105 -2.11 -6.85 8.34
C ILE A 105 -2.93 -8.12 8.12
N TYR A 106 -2.29 -9.17 7.58
CA TYR A 106 -2.98 -10.44 7.34
C TYR A 106 -3.48 -11.08 8.64
N GLY A 107 -2.68 -11.13 9.70
CA GLY A 107 -3.08 -11.70 11.00
C GLY A 107 -4.23 -10.95 11.68
N VAL A 108 -4.28 -9.62 11.54
CA VAL A 108 -5.34 -8.80 12.16
C VAL A 108 -6.60 -8.73 11.30
N MET A 109 -6.45 -8.66 9.97
CA MET A 109 -7.55 -8.38 9.05
C MET A 109 -8.09 -9.60 8.29
N ASP A 110 -7.32 -10.68 8.15
CA ASP A 110 -7.79 -11.92 7.53
C ASP A 110 -8.47 -12.83 8.56
N ARG A 111 -9.78 -13.02 8.42
CA ARG A 111 -10.56 -13.87 9.32
C ARG A 111 -10.24 -15.36 9.21
N LYS A 112 -9.68 -15.82 8.09
CA LYS A 112 -9.28 -17.22 7.89
C LYS A 112 -7.94 -17.51 8.55
N ILE A 113 -7.01 -16.55 8.53
CA ILE A 113 -5.69 -16.69 9.17
C ILE A 113 -5.81 -16.55 10.69
N ARG A 114 -6.72 -15.70 11.17
CA ARG A 114 -6.97 -15.50 12.61
C ARG A 114 -7.68 -16.69 13.30
N ARG A 115 -8.09 -17.73 12.56
CA ARG A 115 -8.87 -18.85 13.08
C ARG A 115 -8.08 -20.14 12.96
#